data_AF-A0A6I4ZHH7-F1
#
_entry.id   AF-A0A6I4ZHH7-F1
#
_cell.length_a   1.000
_cell.length_b   1.000
_cell.length_c   1.000
_cell.angle_alpha   90.00
_cell.angle_beta   90.00
_cell.angle_gamma   90.00
#
_symmetry.space_group_name_H-M   'P 1'
#
loop_
_entity.id
_entity.type
_entity.pdbx_description
1 polymer ?
#
loop_
_entity_poly.entity_id
_entity_poly.type
_entity_poly.pdbx_seq_one_letter_code
_entity_poly.pdbx_strand_id
1 'polypeptide(L)'
;MPPLSEALPSRRELRPDQQVDSVAEIDARALYDRGVRAIAFDADQTLCRFHGMGIHDRLLTNIEVMRGLFADRLCIISNCTDRRREELIEHFPLHVVPASKRKPSAEPYREAERHFDVPPEQWAFVGDRILTDIVGANRAGWHSILVAPLAPETDPWFITMARVYERLLWRAYRM
;
A
#
# COMPACT_ATOMS: atom_id res chain seq x y z
N MET A 1 1.63 17.67 -2.63
CA MET A 1 0.16 17.74 -2.82
C MET A 1 -0.24 16.67 -3.81
N PRO A 2 -1.34 15.93 -3.62
CA PRO A 2 -1.84 15.04 -4.67
C PRO A 2 -2.09 15.87 -5.94
N PRO A 3 -1.89 15.30 -7.13
CA PRO A 3 -2.14 16.02 -8.38
C PRO A 3 -3.62 16.47 -8.42
N LEU A 4 -3.84 17.76 -8.69
CA LEU A 4 -5.14 18.44 -8.76
C LEU A 4 -6.05 17.94 -9.92
N SER A 5 -5.67 16.88 -10.63
CA SER A 5 -6.36 16.38 -11.82
C SER A 5 -7.42 15.31 -11.55
N GLU A 6 -7.57 14.85 -10.30
CA GLU A 6 -8.57 13.84 -9.93
C GLU A 6 -9.59 14.43 -8.96
N ALA A 7 -10.86 14.02 -9.10
CA ALA A 7 -11.94 14.47 -8.22
C ALA A 7 -11.59 14.20 -6.74
N LEU A 8 -12.09 15.07 -5.84
CA LEU A 8 -11.94 14.88 -4.41
C LEU A 8 -12.50 13.49 -4.01
N PRO A 9 -11.80 12.75 -3.14
CA PRO A 9 -12.24 11.42 -2.74
C PRO A 9 -13.56 11.50 -1.98
N SER A 10 -14.47 10.59 -2.30
CA SER A 10 -15.71 10.36 -1.57
C SER A 10 -15.44 9.80 -0.17
N ARG A 11 -16.43 9.89 0.73
CA ARG A 11 -16.35 9.26 2.06
C ARG A 11 -16.08 7.76 2.00
N ARG A 12 -16.58 7.08 0.96
CA ARG A 12 -16.38 5.65 0.76
C ARG A 12 -14.92 5.36 0.42
N GLU A 13 -14.31 6.12 -0.49
CA GLU A 13 -12.92 5.91 -0.90
C GLU A 13 -11.92 6.21 0.22
N LEU A 14 -12.29 7.02 1.21
CA LEU A 14 -11.44 7.32 2.37
C LEU A 14 -11.46 6.22 3.44
N ARG A 15 -12.43 5.31 3.41
CA ARG A 15 -12.60 4.30 4.45
C ARG A 15 -11.83 3.03 4.09
N PRO A 16 -10.89 2.56 4.94
CA PRO A 16 -10.26 1.28 4.73
C PRO A 16 -11.25 0.16 5.01
N ASP A 17 -11.10 -0.96 4.31
CA ASP A 17 -11.90 -2.14 4.57
C ASP A 17 -11.39 -2.90 5.81
N GLN A 18 -10.09 -2.82 6.10
CA GLN A 18 -9.45 -3.39 7.28
C GLN A 18 -8.40 -2.41 7.82
N GLN A 19 -8.23 -2.40 9.15
CA GLN A 19 -7.15 -1.67 9.82
C GLN A 19 -6.47 -2.60 10.82
N VAL A 20 -5.14 -2.64 10.79
CA VAL A 20 -4.29 -3.41 11.72
C VAL A 20 -3.07 -2.57 12.11
N ASP A 21 -2.37 -2.92 13.19
CA ASP A 21 -1.24 -2.09 13.64
C ASP A 21 0.03 -2.34 12.82
N SER A 22 0.16 -3.52 12.19
CA SER A 22 1.33 -3.86 11.39
C SER A 22 1.04 -4.87 10.29
N VAL A 23 1.86 -4.88 9.24
CA VAL A 23 1.90 -5.97 8.24
C VAL A 23 2.13 -7.32 8.92
N ALA A 24 2.85 -7.37 10.05
CA ALA A 24 3.06 -8.59 10.83
C ALA A 24 1.77 -9.19 11.43
N GLU A 25 0.71 -8.40 11.58
CA GLU A 25 -0.56 -8.83 12.19
C GLU A 25 -1.62 -9.21 11.16
N ILE A 26 -1.32 -9.05 9.87
CA ILE A 26 -2.24 -9.44 8.81
C ILE A 26 -2.36 -10.96 8.79
N ASP A 27 -3.57 -11.47 9.04
CA ASP A 27 -3.89 -12.88 8.86
C ASP A 27 -3.97 -13.22 7.37
N ALA A 28 -2.84 -13.67 6.81
CA ALA A 28 -2.73 -14.08 5.42
C ALA A 28 -3.73 -15.18 5.05
N ARG A 29 -4.04 -16.09 6.00
CA ARG A 29 -4.95 -17.20 5.74
C ARG A 29 -6.39 -16.71 5.65
N ALA A 30 -6.80 -15.83 6.55
CA ALA A 30 -8.11 -15.20 6.47
C ALA A 30 -8.29 -14.42 5.16
N LEU A 31 -7.25 -13.73 4.67
CA LEU A 31 -7.27 -13.09 3.34
C LEU A 31 -7.42 -14.09 2.19
N TYR A 32 -6.71 -15.21 2.25
CA TYR A 32 -6.83 -16.24 1.22
C TYR A 32 -8.23 -16.88 1.20
N ASP A 33 -8.77 -17.22 2.37
CA ASP A 33 -10.05 -17.92 2.52
C ASP A 33 -11.25 -17.06 2.05
N ARG A 34 -11.14 -15.72 2.16
CA ARG A 34 -12.14 -14.78 1.61
C ARG A 34 -12.01 -14.47 0.11
N GLY A 35 -11.03 -15.09 -0.58
CA GLY A 35 -10.88 -14.98 -2.03
C GLY A 35 -9.74 -14.10 -2.53
N VAL A 36 -8.90 -13.52 -1.65
CA VAL A 36 -7.68 -12.81 -2.10
C VAL A 36 -6.71 -13.81 -2.74
N ARG A 37 -6.11 -13.43 -3.86
CA ARG A 37 -5.12 -14.22 -4.60
C ARG A 37 -3.81 -13.47 -4.85
N ALA A 38 -3.79 -12.16 -4.64
CA ALA A 38 -2.59 -11.35 -4.74
C ALA A 38 -2.61 -10.18 -3.74
N ILE A 39 -1.44 -9.76 -3.27
CA ILE A 39 -1.29 -8.65 -2.32
C ILE A 39 -0.27 -7.66 -2.84
N ALA A 40 -0.61 -6.38 -2.88
CA ALA A 40 0.40 -5.34 -3.09
C ALA A 40 0.58 -4.48 -1.83
N PHE A 41 1.79 -3.96 -1.68
CA PHE A 41 2.19 -3.15 -0.55
C PHE A 41 2.68 -1.78 -1.01
N ASP A 42 2.45 -0.76 -0.20
CA ASP A 42 3.34 0.40 -0.20
C ASP A 42 4.73 0.02 0.35
N ALA A 43 5.75 0.83 0.03
CA ALA A 43 7.13 0.57 0.44
C ALA A 43 7.52 1.31 1.73
N ASP A 44 7.62 2.63 1.65
CA ASP A 44 8.17 3.47 2.72
C ASP A 44 7.11 3.65 3.81
N GLN A 45 7.49 3.39 5.06
CA GLN A 45 6.60 3.34 6.23
C GLN A 45 5.62 2.15 6.27
N THR A 46 5.60 1.29 5.25
CA THR A 46 4.79 0.06 5.22
C THR A 46 5.64 -1.21 5.30
N LEU A 47 6.51 -1.46 4.31
CA LEU A 47 7.44 -2.60 4.29
C LEU A 47 8.79 -2.27 4.93
N CYS A 48 9.20 -1.01 4.86
CA CYS A 48 10.48 -0.54 5.37
C CYS A 48 10.33 0.84 6.02
N ARG A 49 11.33 1.27 6.79
CA ARG A 49 11.40 2.69 7.22
C ARG A 49 11.57 3.58 5.99
N PHE A 50 11.35 4.88 6.13
CA PHE A 50 11.58 5.82 5.03
C PHE A 50 12.96 5.63 4.39
N HIS A 51 13.00 5.30 3.10
CA HIS A 51 14.23 5.00 2.35
C HIS A 51 15.04 3.78 2.86
N GLY A 52 14.38 2.81 3.49
CA GLY A 52 15.01 1.55 3.90
C GLY A 52 15.42 0.68 2.71
N MET A 53 16.49 -0.11 2.86
CA MET A 53 17.09 -0.95 1.82
C MET A 53 16.71 -2.44 1.97
N GLY A 54 15.50 -2.70 2.42
CA GLY A 54 15.00 -4.04 2.65
C GLY A 54 13.73 -4.04 3.49
N ILE A 55 13.04 -5.17 3.51
CA ILE A 55 11.85 -5.38 4.35
C ILE A 55 12.30 -5.37 5.82
N HIS A 56 11.58 -4.63 6.65
CA HIS A 56 11.87 -4.53 8.07
C HIS A 56 11.78 -5.92 8.74
N ASP A 57 12.77 -6.30 9.53
CA ASP A 57 12.93 -7.66 10.09
C ASP A 57 11.66 -8.25 10.71
N ARG A 58 10.97 -7.44 11.53
CA ARG A 58 9.70 -7.81 12.18
C ARG A 58 8.58 -8.26 11.21
N LEU A 59 8.68 -7.93 9.92
CA LEU A 59 7.69 -8.26 8.90
C LEU A 59 8.07 -9.49 8.07
N LEU A 60 9.35 -9.88 8.07
CA LEU A 60 9.88 -10.93 7.18
C LEU A 60 9.12 -12.24 7.29
N THR A 61 8.82 -12.67 8.52
CA THR A 61 8.09 -13.92 8.76
C THR A 61 6.73 -13.93 8.07
N ASN A 62 5.96 -12.85 8.22
CA ASN A 62 4.62 -12.81 7.63
C ASN A 62 4.67 -12.61 6.11
N ILE A 63 5.65 -11.86 5.60
CA ILE A 63 5.86 -11.74 4.16
C ILE A 63 6.19 -13.10 3.54
N GLU A 64 7.06 -13.91 4.14
CA GLU A 64 7.39 -15.23 3.62
C GLU A 64 6.18 -16.19 3.67
N VAL A 65 5.35 -16.11 4.71
CA VAL A 65 4.07 -16.84 4.76
C VAL A 65 3.17 -16.43 3.59
N MET A 66 3.03 -15.13 3.33
CA MET A 66 2.23 -14.62 2.21
C MET A 66 2.81 -15.04 0.86
N ARG A 67 4.12 -14.97 0.67
CA ARG A 67 4.78 -15.41 -0.58
C ARG A 67 4.44 -16.87 -0.90
N GLY A 68 4.54 -17.75 0.09
CA GLY A 68 4.15 -19.15 -0.07
C GLY A 68 2.65 -19.33 -0.36
N LEU A 69 1.79 -18.66 0.41
CA LEU A 69 0.34 -18.83 0.32
C LEU A 69 -0.28 -18.26 -0.97
N PHE A 70 0.23 -17.14 -1.46
CA PHE A 70 -0.26 -16.46 -2.67
C PHE A 70 0.55 -16.82 -3.94
N ALA A 71 1.44 -17.82 -3.84
CA ALA A 71 2.30 -18.28 -4.93
C ALA A 71 3.09 -17.13 -5.59
N ASP A 72 3.80 -16.36 -4.76
CA ASP A 72 4.61 -15.19 -5.13
C ASP A 72 3.85 -14.07 -5.87
N ARG A 73 2.51 -14.05 -5.84
CA ARG A 73 1.70 -12.92 -6.34
C ARG A 73 1.68 -11.74 -5.36
N LEU A 74 2.88 -11.28 -5.00
CA LEU A 74 3.12 -10.13 -4.15
C LEU A 74 3.90 -9.07 -4.92
N CYS A 75 3.51 -7.80 -4.75
CA CYS A 75 4.21 -6.70 -5.40
C CYS A 75 4.24 -5.41 -4.58
N ILE A 76 5.03 -4.45 -5.04
CA ILE A 76 5.16 -3.12 -4.46
C ILE A 76 4.55 -2.10 -5.42
N ILE A 77 3.66 -1.26 -4.89
CA ILE A 77 3.17 -0.05 -5.56
C ILE A 77 3.55 1.15 -4.70
N SER A 78 4.52 1.93 -5.15
CA SER A 78 5.08 3.05 -4.37
C SER A 78 5.05 4.38 -5.14
N ASN A 79 4.77 5.48 -4.41
CA ASN A 79 4.90 6.85 -4.91
C ASN A 79 6.35 7.34 -4.80
N CYS A 80 7.26 6.70 -5.51
CA CYS A 80 8.70 6.96 -5.42
C CYS A 80 9.24 7.74 -6.64
N THR A 81 10.50 8.17 -6.54
CA THR A 81 11.30 8.66 -7.69
C THR A 81 11.86 7.46 -8.46
N ASP A 82 12.32 7.67 -9.69
CA ASP A 82 12.91 6.58 -10.50
C ASP A 82 14.12 5.94 -9.79
N ARG A 83 15.02 6.77 -9.23
CA ARG A 83 16.12 6.28 -8.40
C ARG A 83 15.64 5.40 -7.25
N ARG A 84 14.60 5.83 -6.52
CA ARG A 84 14.07 5.04 -5.40
C ARG A 84 13.39 3.75 -5.89
N ARG A 85 12.75 3.77 -7.07
CA ARG A 85 12.23 2.56 -7.71
C ARG A 85 13.34 1.55 -7.99
N GLU A 86 14.47 2.00 -8.53
CA GLU A 86 15.65 1.15 -8.78
C GLU A 86 16.16 0.52 -7.48
N GLU A 87 16.31 1.31 -6.41
CA GLU A 87 16.68 0.80 -5.08
C GLU A 87 15.67 -0.26 -4.57
N LEU A 88 14.37 -0.06 -4.79
CA LEU A 88 13.36 -1.05 -4.41
C LEU A 88 13.49 -2.34 -5.23
N ILE A 89 13.72 -2.24 -6.54
CA ILE A 89 13.92 -3.40 -7.43
C ILE A 89 15.17 -4.19 -7.03
N GLU A 90 16.25 -3.50 -6.64
CA GLU A 90 17.51 -4.13 -6.28
C GLU A 90 17.43 -4.87 -4.93
N HIS A 91 16.71 -4.33 -3.95
CA HIS A 91 16.79 -4.78 -2.57
C HIS A 91 15.57 -5.54 -2.05
N PHE A 92 14.43 -5.49 -2.73
CA PHE A 92 13.20 -6.14 -2.26
C PHE A 92 12.92 -7.39 -3.09
N PRO A 93 12.56 -8.52 -2.45
CA PRO A 93 12.29 -9.78 -3.15
C PRO A 93 10.88 -9.80 -3.80
N LEU A 94 10.34 -8.64 -4.17
CA LEU A 94 8.98 -8.47 -4.66
C LEU A 94 9.00 -7.70 -5.99
N HIS A 95 8.06 -8.00 -6.88
CA HIS A 95 7.90 -7.23 -8.11
C HIS A 95 7.56 -5.78 -7.80
N VAL A 96 8.27 -4.81 -8.37
CA VAL A 96 7.94 -3.39 -8.24
C VAL A 96 7.18 -2.94 -9.49
N VAL A 97 5.95 -2.50 -9.29
CA VAL A 97 5.04 -2.18 -10.39
C VAL A 97 5.50 -0.88 -11.09
N PRO A 98 5.76 -0.92 -12.41
CA PRO A 98 6.00 0.29 -13.19
C PRO A 98 4.69 1.03 -13.42
N ALA A 99 4.66 2.33 -13.14
CA ALA A 99 3.48 3.17 -13.39
C ALA A 99 3.89 4.59 -13.77
N SER A 100 3.13 5.20 -14.69
CA SER A 100 3.36 6.57 -15.13
C SER A 100 2.67 7.59 -14.22
N LYS A 101 1.54 7.20 -13.62
CA LYS A 101 0.85 7.98 -12.59
C LYS A 101 1.15 7.48 -11.18
N ARG A 102 1.00 8.40 -10.23
CA ARG A 102 1.16 8.16 -8.80
C ARG A 102 -0.20 7.86 -8.17
N LYS A 103 -0.20 7.06 -7.09
CA LYS A 103 -1.33 6.93 -6.16
C LYS A 103 -1.78 8.33 -5.73
N PRO A 104 -3.09 8.64 -5.66
CA PRO A 104 -4.22 7.71 -5.63
C PRO A 104 -4.82 7.36 -7.01
N SER A 105 -4.09 7.54 -8.11
CA SER A 105 -4.57 7.08 -9.41
C SER A 105 -4.72 5.56 -9.44
N ALA A 106 -5.74 5.05 -10.13
CA ALA A 106 -5.99 3.61 -10.27
C ALA A 106 -5.00 2.92 -11.22
N GLU A 107 -4.28 3.69 -12.05
CA GLU A 107 -3.34 3.17 -13.05
C GLU A 107 -2.33 2.14 -12.51
N PRO A 108 -1.53 2.43 -11.47
CA PRO A 108 -0.58 1.45 -10.93
C PRO A 108 -1.24 0.13 -10.48
N TYR A 109 -2.47 0.17 -9.98
CA TYR A 109 -3.20 -1.03 -9.60
C TYR A 109 -3.61 -1.85 -10.83
N ARG A 110 -4.03 -1.19 -11.92
CA ARG A 110 -4.33 -1.84 -13.20
C ARG A 110 -3.08 -2.44 -13.86
N GLU A 111 -1.92 -1.83 -13.67
CA GLU A 111 -0.63 -2.40 -14.11
C GLU A 111 -0.35 -3.72 -13.37
N ALA A 112 -0.58 -3.75 -12.05
CA ALA A 112 -0.42 -4.97 -11.25
C ALA A 112 -1.40 -6.08 -11.66
N GLU A 113 -2.68 -5.74 -11.87
CA GLU A 113 -3.70 -6.68 -12.37
C GLU A 113 -3.25 -7.35 -13.67
N ARG A 114 -2.73 -6.57 -14.62
CA ARG A 114 -2.23 -7.07 -15.91
C ARG A 114 -0.96 -7.92 -15.77
N HIS A 115 -0.07 -7.58 -14.84
CA HIS A 115 1.16 -8.33 -14.62
C HIS A 115 0.89 -9.74 -14.09
N PHE A 116 -0.01 -9.87 -13.10
CA PHE A 116 -0.26 -11.14 -12.42
C PHE A 116 -1.48 -11.91 -12.96
N ASP A 117 -2.25 -11.31 -13.88
CA ASP A 117 -3.51 -11.84 -14.40
C ASP A 117 -4.51 -12.18 -13.28
N VAL A 118 -4.68 -11.23 -12.35
CA VAL A 118 -5.59 -11.36 -11.20
C VAL A 118 -6.61 -10.22 -11.23
N PRO A 119 -7.92 -10.52 -11.17
CA PRO A 119 -8.96 -9.50 -11.24
C PRO A 119 -9.04 -8.69 -9.92
N PRO A 120 -9.52 -7.43 -9.96
CA PRO A 120 -9.47 -6.48 -8.84
C PRO A 120 -10.07 -7.01 -7.53
N GLU A 121 -11.17 -7.77 -7.60
CA GLU A 121 -11.84 -8.33 -6.43
C GLU A 121 -11.02 -9.39 -5.66
N GLN A 122 -9.95 -9.89 -6.26
CA GLN A 122 -9.02 -10.86 -5.65
C GLN A 122 -7.73 -10.20 -5.14
N TRP A 123 -7.66 -8.87 -5.11
CA TRP A 123 -6.50 -8.14 -4.61
C TRP A 123 -6.72 -7.57 -3.22
N ALA A 124 -5.65 -7.56 -2.42
CA ALA A 124 -5.52 -6.71 -1.25
C ALA A 124 -4.40 -5.67 -1.45
N PHE A 125 -4.63 -4.45 -0.99
CA PHE A 125 -3.60 -3.41 -0.90
C PHE A 125 -3.30 -3.10 0.55
N VAL A 126 -2.02 -3.01 0.90
CA VAL A 126 -1.56 -2.68 2.26
C VAL A 126 -0.72 -1.41 2.22
N GLY A 127 -1.11 -0.40 2.99
CA GLY A 127 -0.38 0.87 3.06
C GLY A 127 -0.70 1.68 4.31
N ASP A 128 0.08 2.72 4.58
CA ASP A 128 -0.01 3.51 5.81
C ASP A 128 -0.69 4.89 5.62
N ARG A 129 -1.05 5.24 4.37
CA ARG A 129 -1.61 6.56 4.03
C ARG A 129 -3.01 6.50 3.47
N ILE A 130 -3.93 7.22 4.09
CA ILE A 130 -5.34 7.21 3.68
C ILE A 130 -5.52 7.84 2.29
N LEU A 131 -4.94 9.02 2.07
CA LEU A 131 -5.20 9.80 0.85
C LEU A 131 -4.54 9.26 -0.41
N THR A 132 -3.55 8.38 -0.28
CA THR A 132 -2.86 7.77 -1.41
C THR A 132 -3.17 6.29 -1.52
N ASP A 133 -2.97 5.54 -0.45
CA ASP A 133 -3.02 4.08 -0.46
C ASP A 133 -4.46 3.60 -0.44
N ILE A 134 -5.21 4.01 0.59
CA ILE A 134 -6.60 3.57 0.78
C ILE A 134 -7.49 4.10 -0.34
N VAL A 135 -7.39 5.39 -0.66
CA VAL A 135 -8.14 5.98 -1.79
C VAL A 135 -7.77 5.30 -3.12
N GLY A 136 -6.49 5.04 -3.36
CA GLY A 136 -6.04 4.40 -4.60
C GLY A 136 -6.57 2.97 -4.75
N ALA A 137 -6.45 2.15 -3.70
CA ALA A 137 -6.96 0.79 -3.68
C ALA A 137 -8.48 0.74 -3.84
N ASN A 138 -9.21 1.62 -3.13
CA ASN A 138 -10.67 1.70 -3.23
C ASN A 138 -11.14 2.13 -4.63
N ARG A 139 -10.40 3.01 -5.30
CA ARG A 139 -10.67 3.38 -6.71
C ARG A 139 -10.41 2.26 -7.70
N ALA A 140 -9.42 1.42 -7.41
CA ALA A 140 -9.13 0.23 -8.19
C ALA A 140 -10.15 -0.90 -7.94
N GLY A 141 -10.90 -0.84 -6.83
CA GLY A 141 -11.83 -1.88 -6.40
C GLY A 141 -11.15 -3.01 -5.62
N TRP A 142 -9.95 -2.76 -5.10
CA TRP A 142 -9.17 -3.71 -4.29
C TRP A 142 -9.59 -3.63 -2.82
N HIS A 143 -9.37 -4.72 -2.07
CA HIS A 143 -9.55 -4.70 -0.62
C HIS A 143 -8.44 -3.87 0.05
N SER A 144 -8.79 -2.79 0.73
CA SER A 144 -7.82 -1.86 1.32
C SER A 144 -7.54 -2.15 2.80
N ILE A 145 -6.25 -2.28 3.14
CA ILE A 145 -5.76 -2.54 4.50
C ILE A 145 -4.87 -1.37 4.93
N LEU A 146 -5.32 -0.63 5.94
CA LEU A 146 -4.56 0.45 6.55
C LEU A 146 -3.68 -0.10 7.67
N VAL A 147 -2.39 0.24 7.65
CA VAL A 147 -1.44 -0.08 8.73
C VAL A 147 -0.89 1.17 9.40
N ALA A 148 -0.37 1.04 10.62
CA ALA A 148 0.38 2.14 11.24
C ALA A 148 1.77 2.29 10.58
N PRO A 149 2.27 3.52 10.41
CA PRO A 149 3.61 3.75 9.85
C PRO A 149 4.69 3.12 10.75
N LEU A 150 5.69 2.50 10.14
CA LEU A 150 6.78 1.79 10.84
C LEU A 150 7.59 2.66 11.80
N ALA A 151 7.94 3.88 11.36
CA ALA A 151 8.78 4.82 12.09
C ALA A 151 8.43 6.26 11.64
N PRO A 152 7.24 6.78 11.99
CA PRO A 152 6.78 8.10 11.55
C PRO A 152 7.70 9.25 11.98
N GLU A 153 8.53 9.05 13.00
CA GLU A 153 9.55 10.00 13.45
C GLU A 153 10.69 10.21 12.43
N THR A 154 10.89 9.28 11.50
CA THR A 154 11.90 9.42 10.43
C THR A 154 11.37 10.14 9.20
N ASP A 155 10.10 10.55 9.21
CA ASP A 155 9.50 11.21 8.06
C ASP A 155 10.05 12.62 7.84
N PRO A 156 10.31 12.99 6.57
CA PRO A 156 10.53 14.38 6.21
C PRO A 156 9.36 15.27 6.61
N TRP A 157 9.63 16.53 6.93
CA TRP A 157 8.63 17.50 7.42
C TRP A 157 7.38 17.59 6.55
N PHE A 158 7.50 17.47 5.22
CA PHE A 158 6.36 17.55 4.30
C PHE A 158 5.45 16.32 4.39
N ILE A 159 6.00 15.14 4.69
CA ILE A 159 5.21 13.92 4.96
C ILE A 159 4.51 14.07 6.31
N THR A 160 5.23 14.55 7.33
CA THR A 160 4.65 14.83 8.66
C THR A 160 3.46 15.78 8.57
N MET A 161 3.55 16.83 7.74
CA MET A 161 2.43 17.75 7.48
C MET A 161 1.28 17.09 6.74
N ALA A 162 1.55 16.26 5.74
CA ALA A 162 0.52 15.49 5.07
C ALA A 162 -0.23 14.57 6.04
N ARG A 163 0.48 13.89 6.96
CA ARG A 163 -0.14 13.05 8.00
C ARG A 163 -1.02 13.83 8.96
N VAL A 164 -0.62 15.05 9.35
CA VAL A 164 -1.48 15.92 10.19
C VAL A 164 -2.79 16.22 9.48
N TYR A 165 -2.71 16.57 8.19
CA TYR A 165 -3.91 16.81 7.38
C TYR A 165 -4.78 15.56 7.25
N GLU A 166 -4.19 14.39 7.00
CA GLU A 166 -4.90 13.10 6.94
C GLU A 166 -5.63 12.79 8.26
N ARG A 167 -4.97 13.00 9.42
CA ARG A 167 -5.59 12.80 10.74
C ARG A 167 -6.75 13.76 11.00
N LEU A 168 -6.65 15.00 10.53
CA LEU A 168 -7.74 15.97 10.66
C LEU A 168 -8.95 15.54 9.83
N LEU A 169 -8.73 15.09 8.59
CA LEU A 169 -9.79 14.55 7.75
C LEU A 169 -10.42 13.31 8.40
N TRP A 170 -9.60 12.36 8.84
CA TRP A 170 -10.07 11.14 9.51
C TRP A 170 -11.04 11.47 10.66
N ARG A 171 -10.64 12.38 11.56
CA ARG A 171 -11.47 12.87 12.67
C ARG A 171 -12.74 13.59 12.20
N ALA A 172 -12.63 14.46 11.19
CA ALA A 172 -13.76 15.23 10.68
C ALA A 172 -14.85 14.35 10.05
N TYR A 173 -14.45 13.25 9.42
CA TYR A 173 -15.36 12.29 8.82
C TYR A 173 -15.83 11.18 9.77
N ARG A 174 -15.41 11.22 11.05
CA ARG A 174 -15.72 10.21 12.08
C ARG A 174 -15.35 8.78 11.65
N MET A 175 -14.25 8.65 10.91
CA MET A 175 -13.64 7.35 10.67
C MET A 175 -12.74 6.99 11.86
#